data_AF-A0AAP2XPY9-F1
#
_entry.id   AF-A0AAP2XPY9-F1
#
_cell.length_a   1.000
_cell.length_b   1.000
_cell.length_c   1.000
_cell.angle_alpha   90.00
_cell.angle_beta   90.00
_cell.angle_gamma   90.00
#
_symmetry.space_group_name_H-M   'P 1'
#
loop_
_entity.id
_entity.type
_entity.pdbx_description
1 polymer ?
#
loop_
_entity_poly.entity_id
_entity_poly.type
_entity_poly.pdbx_seq_one_letter_code
_entity_poly.pdbx_strand_id
1 'polypeptide(L)' 'MAVFTSMYDPMNKDKEKLMNENEELLKDMLDFAIQELEDNEIELINQMKVCDDYQSIFECLKHRALKRQGKR' A
#
# COMPACT_ATOMS: atom_id res chain seq x y z
N MET A 1 18.31 0.71 -11.24
CA MET A 1 17.89 1.55 -10.11
C MET A 1 16.38 1.45 -10.04
N ALA A 2 15.83 0.85 -8.99
CA ALA A 2 14.38 0.84 -8.81
C ALA A 2 13.94 2.30 -8.69
N VAL A 3 13.22 2.79 -9.69
CA VAL A 3 12.59 4.10 -9.65
C VAL A 3 11.49 3.96 -8.62
N PHE A 4 11.80 4.23 -7.35
CA PHE A 4 10.81 4.59 -6.36
C PHE A 4 10.27 5.94 -6.82
N THR A 5 9.38 5.92 -7.82
CA THR A 5 8.45 7.02 -8.08
C THR A 5 7.92 7.41 -6.71
N SER A 6 8.07 8.66 -6.33
CA SER A 6 7.81 9.08 -4.96
C SER A 6 6.44 8.52 -4.56
N MET A 7 6.31 7.93 -3.36
CA MET A 7 5.01 7.40 -2.91
C MET A 7 3.88 8.47 -2.99
N TYR A 8 4.25 9.74 -3.20
CA TYR A 8 3.41 10.92 -3.32
C TYR A 8 3.08 11.35 -4.76
N ASP A 9 3.62 10.72 -5.81
CA ASP A 9 3.35 11.13 -7.19
C ASP A 9 1.97 10.64 -7.66
N PRO A 10 1.13 11.47 -8.32
CA PRO A 10 -0.18 11.08 -8.86
C PRO A 10 -0.11 9.83 -9.74
N MET A 11 -1.20 9.05 -9.77
CA MET A 11 -1.23 7.81 -10.55
C MET A 11 -1.35 8.19 -12.02
N ASN A 12 -0.47 7.68 -12.88
CA ASN A 12 -0.59 7.88 -14.32
C ASN A 12 -1.65 6.93 -14.91
N LYS A 13 -2.17 7.26 -16.09
CA LYS A 13 -3.27 6.53 -16.73
C LYS A 13 -2.90 5.09 -17.09
N ASP A 14 -1.64 4.84 -17.44
CA ASP A 14 -1.18 3.49 -17.81
C ASP A 14 -1.16 2.57 -16.59
N LYS A 15 -0.72 3.08 -15.43
CA LYS A 15 -0.76 2.36 -14.16
C LYS A 15 -2.18 2.09 -13.70
N GLU A 16 -3.09 3.06 -13.86
CA GLU A 16 -4.52 2.88 -13.56
C GLU A 16 -5.14 1.77 -14.43
N LYS A 17 -4.84 1.76 -15.72
CA LYS A 17 -5.31 0.72 -16.63
C LYS A 17 -4.81 -0.67 -16.22
N LEU A 18 -3.52 -0.80 -15.94
CA LEU A 18 -2.94 -2.05 -15.45
C LEU A 18 -3.59 -2.51 -14.14
N MET A 19 -3.94 -1.58 -13.25
CA MET A 19 -4.61 -1.92 -12.00
C MET A 19 -6.03 -2.47 -12.23
N ASN A 20 -6.79 -1.82 -13.10
CA ASN A 20 -8.16 -2.25 -13.40
C ASN A 20 -8.19 -3.60 -14.13
N GLU A 21 -7.24 -3.87 -15.04
CA GLU A 21 -7.16 -5.14 -15.77
C GLU A 21 -6.76 -6.33 -14.89
N ASN A 22 -6.15 -6.06 -13.72
CA ASN A 22 -5.59 -7.09 -12.84
C ASN A 22 -6.19 -7.01 -11.42
N GLU A 23 -7.42 -6.53 -11.26
CA GLU A 23 -8.01 -6.26 -9.93
C GLU A 23 -7.98 -7.49 -9.00
N GLU A 24 -8.32 -8.68 -9.50
CA GLU A 24 -8.30 -9.92 -8.71
C GLU A 24 -6.87 -10.29 -8.29
N LEU A 25 -5.93 -10.26 -9.23
CA LEU A 25 -4.53 -10.57 -8.95
C LEU A 25 -3.91 -9.58 -7.95
N LEU A 26 -4.34 -8.32 -7.98
CA LEU A 26 -3.85 -7.29 -7.07
C LEU A 26 -4.32 -7.48 -5.63
N LYS A 27 -5.48 -8.12 -5.42
CA LYS A 27 -5.94 -8.49 -4.06
C LYS A 27 -4.99 -9.53 -3.47
N ASP A 28 -4.69 -10.58 -4.23
CA ASP A 28 -3.77 -11.63 -3.81
C ASP A 28 -2.36 -11.06 -3.56
N MET A 29 -1.85 -10.23 -4.48
CA MET A 29 -0.54 -9.59 -4.31
C MET A 29 -0.46 -8.68 -3.08
N LEU A 30 -1.56 -7.99 -2.73
CA LEU A 30 -1.62 -7.17 -1.53
C LEU A 30 -1.61 -8.05 -0.27
N ASP A 31 -2.40 -9.12 -0.23
CA ASP A 31 -2.43 -10.06 0.90
C ASP A 31 -1.03 -10.63 1.17
N PHE A 32 -0.34 -11.10 0.12
CA PHE A 32 1.04 -11.58 0.22
C PHE A 32 2.00 -10.51 0.75
N ALA A 33 1.90 -9.28 0.24
CA ALA A 33 2.78 -8.20 0.67
C ALA A 33 2.56 -7.83 2.15
N ILE A 34 1.32 -7.89 2.65
CA ILE A 34 1.02 -7.63 4.05
C ILE A 34 1.58 -8.75 4.95
N GLN A 35 1.41 -10.01 4.56
CA GLN A 35 1.98 -11.15 5.27
C GLN A 35 3.52 -11.06 5.35
N GLU A 36 4.17 -10.73 4.25
CA GLU A 36 5.63 -10.55 4.23
C GLU A 36 6.08 -9.39 5.15
N LEU A 37 5.29 -8.34 5.31
CA LEU A 37 5.61 -7.25 6.24
C LEU A 37 5.49 -7.69 7.70
N GLU A 38 4.46 -8.48 8.02
CA GLU A 38 4.24 -9.07 9.34
C GLU A 38 5.35 -10.07 9.70
N ASP A 39 5.77 -10.91 8.76
CA ASP A 39 6.74 -11.99 8.99
C ASP A 39 8.21 -11.52 9.05
N ASN A 40 8.57 -10.43 8.37
CA ASN A 40 9.97 -9.99 8.21
C ASN A 40 10.41 -8.85 9.15
N GLU A 41 9.70 -8.59 10.26
CA GLU A 41 9.95 -7.47 11.21
C GLU A 41 10.02 -6.08 10.52
N ILE A 42 9.37 -5.91 9.36
CA ILE A 42 9.34 -4.63 8.64
C ILE A 42 8.16 -3.80 9.16
N GLU A 43 8.46 -2.90 10.09
CA GLU A 43 7.43 -2.08 10.73
C GLU A 43 6.96 -0.90 9.85
N LEU A 44 5.65 -0.85 9.59
CA LEU A 44 5.00 0.33 9.04
C LEU A 44 4.67 1.31 10.18
N ILE A 45 5.09 2.57 10.05
CA ILE A 45 4.75 3.62 11.03
C ILE A 45 3.68 4.54 10.46
N ASN A 46 2.56 4.70 11.16
CA ASN A 46 1.52 5.66 10.83
C ASN A 46 1.14 6.50 12.07
N GLN A 47 1.28 7.83 11.97
CA GLN A 47 0.96 8.74 13.08
C GLN A 47 1.57 8.34 14.45
N MET A 48 2.84 7.93 14.46
CA MET A 48 3.57 7.46 15.66
C MET A 48 3.05 6.13 16.26
N LYS A 49 2.17 5.41 15.55
CA LYS A 49 1.82 4.02 15.86
C LYS A 49 2.53 3.08 14.89
N VAL A 50 3.06 1.99 15.44
CA VAL A 50 3.53 0.84 14.67
C VAL A 50 2.30 0.06 14.21
N CYS A 51 2.35 -0.38 12.96
CA CYS A 51 1.39 -1.31 12.38
C CYS A 51 2.14 -2.64 12.23
N ASP A 52 1.91 -3.54 13.18
CA ASP A 52 2.67 -4.77 13.43
C ASP A 52 1.87 -6.05 13.18
N ASP A 53 0.54 -6.00 13.25
CA ASP A 53 -0.34 -7.10 12.81
C ASP A 53 -0.96 -6.83 11.43
N TYR A 54 -1.36 -7.90 10.73
CA TYR A 54 -2.00 -7.84 9.41
C TYR A 54 -3.06 -6.73 9.27
N GLN A 55 -3.98 -6.65 10.23
CA GLN A 55 -5.12 -5.72 10.19
C GLN A 55 -4.65 -4.27 10.34
N SER A 56 -3.71 -4.05 11.26
CA SER A 56 -3.12 -2.74 11.49
C SER A 56 -2.34 -2.26 10.25
N ILE A 57 -1.59 -3.15 9.59
CA ILE A 57 -0.85 -2.86 8.35
C ILE A 57 -1.82 -2.44 7.25
N PHE A 58 -2.89 -3.20 7.04
CA PHE A 58 -3.92 -2.88 6.06
C PHE A 58 -4.52 -1.47 6.29
N GLU A 59 -4.93 -1.17 7.52
CA GLU A 59 -5.50 0.15 7.85
C GLU A 59 -4.49 1.29 7.68
N CYS A 60 -3.21 1.04 7.97
CA CYS A 60 -2.14 2.01 7.73
C CYS A 60 -1.94 2.30 6.23
N LEU A 61 -1.95 1.27 5.38
CA LEU A 61 -1.88 1.43 3.93
C LEU A 61 -3.10 2.20 3.40
N LYS A 62 -4.30 1.85 3.86
CA LYS A 62 -5.56 2.52 3.50
C LYS A 62 -5.57 3.99 3.91
N HIS A 63 -5.16 4.32 5.14
CA HIS A 63 -5.08 5.70 5.60
C HIS A 63 -4.11 6.55 4.75
N ARG A 64 -2.93 6.00 4.40
CA ARG A 64 -1.98 6.67 3.50
C ARG A 64 -2.57 6.90 2.10
N ALA A 65 -3.30 5.92 1.56
CA ALA A 65 -3.96 6.03 0.27
C ALA A 65 -5.06 7.10 0.27
N LEU A 66 -5.88 7.18 1.33
CA LEU A 66 -6.91 8.21 1.49
C LEU A 66 -6.32 9.62 1.57
N LYS A 67 -5.25 9.80 2.37
CA LYS A 67 -4.53 11.08 2.49
C LYS A 67 -4.05 11.60 1.14
N ARG A 68 -3.60 10.71 0.24
CA ARG A 68 -3.19 11.06 -1.14
C ARG A 68 -4.35 11.52 -2.01
N GLN A 69 -5.56 11.01 -1.80
CA GLN A 69 -6.75 11.43 -2.55
C GLN A 69 -7.35 12.74 -2.02
N GLY A 70 -6.77 13.36 -0.98
CA GLY A 70 -7.35 14.53 -0.32
C GLY A 70 -8.65 14.21 0.45
N LYS A 71 -9.01 12.94 0.56
CA LYS A 71 -10.16 12.47 1.34
C LYS A 71 -9.66 12.22 2.76
N ARG A 72 -10.03 13.11 3.68
CA ARG A 72 -9.84 12.92 5.12
C ARG A 72 -10.95 12.04 5.68
#